data_AF-A0A0D8B5Z1-F1
#
_entry.id   AF-A0A0D8B5Z1-F1
#
_cell.length_a   1.000
_cell.length_b   1.000
_cell.length_c   1.000
_cell.angle_alpha   90.00
_cell.angle_beta   90.00
_cell.angle_gamma   90.00
#
_symmetry.space_group_name_H-M   'P 1'
#
loop_
_entity.id
_entity.type
_entity.pdbx_description
1 polymer ?
#
loop_
_entity_poly.entity_id
_entity_poly.type
_entity_poly.pdbx_seq_one_letter_code
_entity_poly.pdbx_strand_id
1 'polypeptide(L)'
;MTQQEQQEQRQQVEQRLRQNWQQLRYRILDQFNQVRSADLDAAAGIDDLVARIADRTNHSEQYVENRLRQLTGVGAGQQRQSFGVRQ
;
A
#
# COMPACT_ATOMS: atom_id res chain seq x y z
N MET A 1 3.56 -5.58 -19.30
CA MET A 1 4.27 -4.77 -18.31
C MET A 1 5.67 -5.33 -18.17
N THR A 2 6.65 -4.58 -18.63
CA THR A 2 8.07 -4.93 -18.51
C THR A 2 8.56 -4.62 -17.09
N GLN A 3 9.64 -5.27 -16.65
CA GLN A 3 10.20 -5.11 -15.30
C GLN A 3 10.59 -3.64 -14.98
N GLN A 4 10.83 -2.83 -16.02
CA GLN A 4 11.11 -1.39 -15.92
C GLN A 4 9.86 -0.58 -15.54
N GLU A 5 8.71 -0.83 -16.17
CA GLU A 5 7.44 -0.15 -15.81
C GLU A 5 7.04 -0.41 -14.36
N GLN A 6 7.41 -1.58 -13.82
CA GLN A 6 7.13 -1.96 -12.44
C GLN A 6 7.99 -1.17 -11.44
N GLN A 7 9.26 -0.91 -11.79
CA GLN A 7 10.15 -0.05 -11.02
C GLN A 7 9.68 1.41 -11.05
N GLU A 8 9.30 1.93 -12.22
CA GLU A 8 8.78 3.30 -12.36
C GLU A 8 7.49 3.51 -11.55
N GLN A 9 6.57 2.54 -11.61
CA GLN A 9 5.35 2.60 -10.80
C GLN A 9 5.67 2.52 -9.31
N ARG A 10 6.62 1.69 -8.89
CA ARG A 10 7.05 1.62 -7.48
C ARG A 10 7.64 2.92 -6.98
N GLN A 11 8.46 3.61 -7.77
CA GLN A 11 8.99 4.91 -7.39
C GLN A 11 7.89 5.97 -7.26
N GLN A 12 6.88 5.95 -8.12
CA GLN A 12 5.72 6.84 -7.99
C GLN A 12 4.89 6.54 -6.74
N VAL A 13 4.66 5.26 -6.45
CA VAL A 13 4.00 4.81 -5.22
C VAL A 13 4.79 5.28 -4.01
N GLU A 14 6.10 5.07 -3.98
CA GLU A 14 6.97 5.44 -2.86
C GLU A 14 6.98 6.95 -2.63
N GLN A 15 7.05 7.76 -3.69
CA GLN A 15 6.98 9.22 -3.57
C GLN A 15 5.66 9.66 -2.95
N ARG A 16 4.52 9.15 -3.46
CA ARG A 16 3.20 9.48 -2.91
C ARG A 16 3.02 8.96 -1.49
N LEU A 17 3.54 7.77 -1.22
CA LEU A 17 3.54 7.15 0.09
C LEU A 17 4.31 8.02 1.09
N ARG A 18 5.51 8.49 0.75
CA ARG A 18 6.31 9.38 1.60
C ARG A 18 5.65 10.74 1.80
N GLN A 19 5.12 11.35 0.72
CA GLN A 19 4.41 12.63 0.82
C GLN A 19 3.19 12.57 1.75
N ASN A 20 2.45 11.45 1.71
CA ASN A 20 1.23 11.26 2.49
C ASN A 20 1.46 10.29 3.67
N TRP A 21 2.70 10.08 4.09
CA TRP A 21 3.08 8.99 4.99
C TRP A 21 2.33 9.06 6.31
N GLN A 22 2.22 10.24 6.89
CA GLN A 22 1.49 10.46 8.14
C GLN A 22 0.05 9.94 8.05
N GLN A 23 -0.69 10.27 6.98
CA GLN A 23 -2.08 9.83 6.82
C GLN A 23 -2.18 8.36 6.41
N LEU A 24 -1.33 7.91 5.48
CA LEU A 24 -1.33 6.54 5.00
C LEU A 24 -0.94 5.56 6.10
N ARG A 25 0.01 5.92 6.96
CA ARG A 25 0.42 5.13 8.13
C ARG A 25 -0.77 4.77 9.00
N TYR A 26 -1.64 5.72 9.34
CA TYR A 26 -2.84 5.42 10.12
C TYR A 26 -3.79 4.47 9.40
N ARG A 27 -4.00 4.65 8.08
CA ARG A 27 -4.82 3.72 7.29
C ARG A 27 -4.21 2.33 7.17
N ILE A 28 -2.89 2.23 7.06
CA ILE A 28 -2.18 0.95 7.03
C ILE A 28 -2.32 0.26 8.38
N LEU A 29 -2.16 0.97 9.50
CA LEU A 29 -2.36 0.41 10.84
C LEU A 29 -3.79 -0.10 11.05
N ASP A 30 -4.80 0.66 10.61
CA ASP A 30 -6.21 0.28 10.67
C ASP A 30 -6.52 -0.96 9.81
N GLN A 31 -5.95 -1.01 8.61
CA GLN A 31 -6.08 -2.12 7.67
C GLN A 31 -5.38 -3.39 8.16
N PHE A 32 -4.20 -3.22 8.76
CA PHE A 32 -3.29 -4.28 9.19
C PHE A 32 -3.06 -4.16 10.70
N ASN A 33 -4.12 -4.36 11.50
CA ASN A 33 -4.12 -4.20 12.96
C ASN A 33 -3.06 -5.03 13.71
N GLN A 34 -2.43 -6.02 13.06
CA GLN A 34 -1.35 -6.83 13.63
C GLN A 34 0.04 -6.15 13.51
N VAL A 35 0.18 -5.19 12.61
CA VAL A 35 1.41 -4.40 12.42
C VAL A 35 1.41 -3.21 13.37
N ARG A 36 2.58 -2.93 13.98
CA ARG A 36 2.74 -1.76 14.84
C ARG A 36 3.33 -0.60 14.07
N SER A 37 3.09 0.60 14.59
CA SER A 37 3.65 1.84 14.06
C SER A 37 5.18 1.80 13.97
N ALA A 38 5.84 1.09 14.89
CA ALA A 38 7.28 0.89 14.89
C ALA A 38 7.77 0.01 13.73
N ASP A 39 7.03 -1.04 13.35
CA ASP A 39 7.40 -1.88 12.19
C ASP A 39 7.29 -1.09 10.88
N LEU A 40 6.28 -0.20 10.78
CA LEU A 40 6.14 0.69 9.62
C LEU A 40 7.26 1.74 9.55
N ASP A 41 7.65 2.32 10.68
CA ASP A 41 8.67 3.37 10.76
C ASP A 41 10.08 2.84 10.49
N ALA A 42 10.33 1.57 10.84
CA ALA A 42 11.57 0.88 10.54
C ALA A 42 11.75 0.54 9.05
N ALA A 43 10.70 0.67 8.23
CA ALA A 43 10.76 0.35 6.82
C ALA A 43 11.50 1.43 6.02
N ALA A 44 12.60 1.06 5.35
CA ALA A 44 13.41 1.99 4.56
C ALA A 44 12.74 2.40 3.22
N GLY A 45 11.84 1.58 2.70
CA GLY A 45 11.15 1.78 1.43
C GLY A 45 9.95 0.85 1.25
N ILE A 46 9.32 0.89 0.07
CA ILE A 46 8.11 0.10 -0.22
C ILE A 46 8.36 -1.42 -0.08
N ASP A 47 9.50 -1.92 -0.54
CA ASP A 47 9.79 -3.36 -0.54
C ASP A 47 9.90 -3.92 0.90
N ASP A 48 10.67 -3.23 1.74
CA ASP A 48 10.83 -3.57 3.16
C ASP A 48 9.50 -3.40 3.94
N LEU A 49 8.71 -2.37 3.59
CA LEU A 49 7.38 -2.17 4.15
C LEU A 49 6.44 -3.34 3.81
N VAL A 50 6.43 -3.78 2.56
CA VAL A 50 5.63 -4.91 2.09
C VAL A 50 6.03 -6.19 2.82
N ALA A 51 7.32 -6.50 2.86
CA ALA A 51 7.85 -7.70 3.51
C ALA A 51 7.52 -7.73 5.02
N ARG A 52 7.69 -6.60 5.73
CA ARG A 52 7.36 -6.50 7.16
C ARG A 52 5.88 -6.69 7.43
N ILE A 53 5.01 -6.05 6.65
CA ILE A 53 3.57 -6.21 6.83
C ILE A 53 3.18 -7.66 6.54
N ALA A 54 3.65 -8.22 5.43
CA ALA A 54 3.41 -9.61 5.03
C ALA A 54 3.80 -10.61 6.14
N ASP A 55 5.00 -10.45 6.70
CA ASP A 55 5.51 -11.27 7.81
C ASP A 55 4.63 -11.14 9.07
N ARG A 56 4.29 -9.91 9.47
CA ARG A 56 3.52 -9.65 10.69
C ARG A 56 2.05 -10.05 10.60
N THR A 57 1.43 -9.88 9.44
CA THR A 57 0.01 -10.18 9.22
C THR A 57 -0.20 -11.57 8.62
N ASN A 58 0.89 -12.29 8.32
CA ASN A 58 0.87 -13.56 7.61
C ASN A 58 0.11 -13.49 6.27
N HIS A 59 0.30 -12.39 5.54
CA HIS A 59 -0.26 -12.16 4.22
C HIS A 59 0.83 -12.29 3.15
N SER A 60 0.45 -12.55 1.90
CA SER A 60 1.40 -12.54 0.79
C SER A 60 1.84 -11.12 0.45
N GLU A 61 3.11 -10.96 0.12
CA GLU A 61 3.70 -9.67 -0.28
C GLU A 61 2.92 -9.01 -1.44
N GLN A 62 2.48 -9.79 -2.42
CA GLN A 62 1.66 -9.29 -3.53
C GLN A 62 0.32 -8.69 -3.08
N TYR A 63 -0.31 -9.28 -2.06
CA TYR A 63 -1.56 -8.75 -1.51
C TYR A 63 -1.32 -7.40 -0.83
N VAL A 64 -0.27 -7.32 -0.02
CA VAL A 64 0.12 -6.11 0.68
C VAL A 64 0.50 -5.00 -0.30
N GLU A 65 1.31 -5.30 -1.32
CA GLU A 65 1.70 -4.33 -2.35
C GLU A 65 0.47 -3.78 -3.08
N ASN A 66 -0.44 -4.64 -3.52
CA ASN A 66 -1.69 -4.20 -4.14
C ASN A 66 -2.51 -3.31 -3.19
N ARG A 67 -2.54 -3.61 -1.90
CA ARG A 67 -3.25 -2.78 -0.92
C ARG A 67 -2.60 -1.42 -0.74
N LEU A 68 -1.27 -1.35 -0.65
CA LEU A 68 -0.53 -0.08 -0.56
C LEU A 68 -0.72 0.79 -1.81
N ARG A 69 -0.76 0.18 -2.99
CA ARG A 69 -1.10 0.85 -4.26
C ARG A 69 -2.51 1.45 -4.24
N GLN A 70 -3.50 0.69 -3.76
CA GLN A 70 -4.86 1.19 -3.57
C GLN A 70 -4.92 2.37 -2.58
N LEU A 71 -4.17 2.28 -1.47
CA LEU A 71 -4.12 3.34 -0.45
C LEU A 71 -3.45 4.62 -0.94
N THR A 72 -2.39 4.51 -1.74
CA THR A 72 -1.67 5.66 -2.37
C THR A 72 -2.41 6.26 -3.57
N GLY A 73 -3.48 5.61 -4.03
CA GLY A 73 -4.25 6.04 -5.20
C GLY A 73 -3.57 5.72 -6.54
N VAL A 74 -2.38 5.11 -6.55
CA VAL A 74 -1.69 4.66 -7.76
C VAL A 74 -2.29 3.31 -8.15
N GLY A 75 -3.32 3.35 -9.00
CA GLY A 75 -4.09 2.16 -9.38
C GLY A 75 -5.47 2.04 -8.72
N ALA A 76 -5.89 3.04 -7.93
CA ALA A 76 -7.28 3.15 -7.45
C ALA A 76 -8.27 3.62 -8.55
N GLY A 77 -7.98 3.30 -9.81
CA GLY A 77 -8.90 3.53 -10.93
C GLY A 77 -10.11 2.59 -10.97
N GLN A 78 -10.18 1.58 -10.09
CA GLN A 78 -11.17 0.49 -10.20
C GLN A 78 -11.89 0.12 -8.89
N GLN A 79 -11.94 0.99 -7.87
CA GLN A 79 -12.82 0.75 -6.71
C GLN A 79 -13.66 1.98 -6.32
N ARG A 80 -14.09 2.71 -7.35
CA ARG A 80 -15.30 3.54 -7.34
C ARG A 80 -16.13 3.25 -8.59
N GLN A 81 -16.50 1.99 -8.78
CA GLN A 81 -17.54 1.65 -9.75
C GLN A 81 -18.54 0.71 -9.08
N SER A 82 -19.79 1.17 -9.07
CA SER A 82 -21.00 0.48 -8.63
C SER A 82 -21.32 0.48 -7.12
N PHE A 83 -21.52 1.67 -6.55
CA PHE A 83 -22.74 1.87 -5.74
C PHE A 83 -23.80 2.43 -6.69
N GLY A 84 -24.31 1.56 -7.55
CA GLY A 84 -25.45 1.84 -8.39
C GLY A 84 -26.68 2.04 -7.51
N VAL A 85 -27.09 3.30 -7.41
CA VAL A 85 -28.47 3.72 -7.12
C VAL A 85 -29.43 2.81 -7.87
N ARG A 86 -30.29 2.08 -7.15
CA ARG A 86 -31.52 1.52 -7.73
C ARG A 86 -32.67 2.26 -7.06
N GLN A 87 -33.30 3.10 -7.88
CA GLN A 87 -34.60 3.74 -7.66
C GLN A 87 -35.69 2.69 -7.48
#